data_AF-A0A2A2FJ50-F1
#
_entry.id   AF-A0A2A2FJ50-F1
#
_cell.length_a   1.000
_cell.length_b   1.000
_cell.length_c   1.000
_cell.angle_alpha   90.00
_cell.angle_beta   90.00
_cell.angle_gamma   90.00
#
_symmetry.space_group_name_H-M   'P 1'
#
loop_
_entity.id
_entity.type
_entity.pdbx_description
1 polymer ?
#
loop_
_entity_poly.entity_id
_entity_poly.type
_entity_poly.pdbx_seq_one_letter_code
_entity_poly.pdbx_strand_id
1 'polypeptide(L)'
;MSFLGGSEPQYDPADAFVPEHVPEPGAFLADHDVLAGREHVALHRTVADAFEEYGVYDATFGYNLARLNRDPRHTDAGFRYAEEADDPTTLRAEFTPTTAFCPQAEPLAVGAFRALDAVDTHGYDLVRVRVDATLDGSDDVNERLAKLESGELDPNPASSVGPKLTERGGSGSGSSPPF
;
A
#
# COMPACT_ATOMS: atom_id res chain seq x y z
N MET A 1 6.66 -46.44 2.10
CA MET A 1 5.87 -45.39 2.75
C MET A 1 6.76 -44.18 3.00
N SER A 2 6.44 -43.05 2.37
CA SER A 2 6.86 -41.71 2.82
C SER A 2 5.72 -40.76 2.45
N PHE A 3 4.86 -40.48 3.42
CA PHE A 3 3.81 -39.45 3.32
C PHE A 3 4.42 -38.15 3.86
N LEU A 4 4.87 -37.28 2.97
CA LEU A 4 5.18 -35.88 3.26
C LEU A 4 4.64 -35.03 2.11
N GLY A 5 3.32 -35.12 1.90
CA GLY A 5 2.59 -34.24 0.99
C GLY A 5 1.65 -33.39 1.83
N GLY A 6 2.17 -32.33 2.45
CA GLY A 6 1.30 -31.25 2.87
C GLY A 6 0.81 -30.58 1.59
N SER A 7 -0.46 -30.77 1.24
CA SER A 7 -1.06 -30.05 0.12
C SER A 7 -0.87 -28.56 0.39
N GLU A 8 -0.24 -27.84 -0.55
CA GLU A 8 -0.21 -26.38 -0.47
C GLU A 8 -1.66 -25.86 -0.32
N PRO A 9 -1.88 -24.78 0.45
CA PRO A 9 -3.21 -24.20 0.58
C PRO A 9 -3.75 -23.89 -0.82
N GLN A 10 -4.96 -24.37 -1.08
CA GLN A 10 -5.63 -24.13 -2.35
C GLN A 10 -6.18 -22.70 -2.33
N TYR A 11 -5.53 -21.81 -3.07
CA TYR A 11 -6.00 -20.44 -3.28
C TYR A 11 -7.09 -20.42 -4.33
N ASP A 12 -7.89 -19.35 -4.32
CA ASP A 12 -8.82 -19.08 -5.41
C ASP A 12 -8.08 -18.85 -6.74
N PRO A 13 -8.72 -19.18 -7.88
CA PRO A 13 -8.16 -18.89 -9.19
C PRO A 13 -7.85 -17.40 -9.37
N ALA A 14 -6.71 -17.09 -10.02
CA ALA A 14 -6.28 -15.71 -10.27
C ALA A 14 -7.20 -14.93 -11.22
N ASP A 15 -8.13 -15.61 -11.88
CA ASP A 15 -9.12 -15.08 -12.81
C ASP A 15 -10.55 -15.08 -12.26
N ALA A 16 -10.74 -15.50 -11.01
CA ALA A 16 -12.03 -15.55 -10.36
C ALA A 16 -12.20 -14.36 -9.40
N PHE A 17 -13.40 -13.78 -9.42
CA PHE A 17 -13.89 -12.94 -8.34
C PHE A 17 -14.81 -13.79 -7.47
N VAL A 18 -14.41 -14.06 -6.24
CA VAL A 18 -15.20 -14.81 -5.26
C VAL A 18 -15.66 -13.82 -4.18
N PRO A 19 -16.90 -13.29 -4.25
CA PRO A 19 -17.36 -12.25 -3.34
C PRO A 19 -17.25 -12.63 -1.86
N GLU A 20 -17.43 -13.92 -1.54
CA GLU A 20 -17.36 -14.44 -0.18
C GLU A 20 -15.93 -14.49 0.38
N HIS A 21 -14.89 -14.32 -0.46
CA HIS A 21 -13.47 -14.39 -0.07
C HIS A 21 -12.74 -13.05 -0.24
N VAL A 22 -13.48 -11.95 -0.45
CA VAL A 22 -12.91 -10.60 -0.49
C VAL A 22 -13.59 -9.73 0.59
N PRO A 23 -12.88 -8.72 1.14
CA PRO A 23 -13.48 -7.86 2.16
C PRO A 23 -14.73 -7.14 1.63
N GLU A 24 -15.68 -6.89 2.54
CA GLU A 24 -16.73 -5.92 2.25
C GLU A 24 -16.10 -4.52 2.13
N PRO A 25 -16.53 -3.68 1.16
CA PRO A 25 -16.05 -2.30 1.07
C PRO A 25 -16.40 -1.50 2.33
N GLY A 26 -15.40 -0.87 2.93
CA GLY A 26 -15.53 0.00 4.08
C GLY A 26 -16.01 1.40 3.72
N ALA A 27 -16.05 2.27 4.73
CA ALA A 27 -16.54 3.65 4.58
C ALA A 27 -15.73 4.49 3.58
N PHE A 28 -14.46 4.14 3.35
CA PHE A 28 -13.62 4.84 2.37
C PHE A 28 -14.09 4.64 0.92
N LEU A 29 -14.81 3.55 0.64
CA LEU A 29 -15.29 3.17 -0.69
C LEU A 29 -16.82 3.30 -0.86
N ALA A 30 -17.57 3.51 0.23
CA ALA A 30 -19.04 3.40 0.25
C ALA A 30 -19.78 4.35 -0.71
N ASP A 31 -19.23 5.55 -0.96
CA ASP A 31 -19.82 6.58 -1.83
C ASP A 31 -19.18 6.59 -3.24
N HIS A 32 -18.51 5.51 -3.64
CA HIS A 32 -17.74 5.40 -4.87
C HIS A 32 -18.13 4.18 -5.70
N ASP A 33 -17.69 4.15 -6.96
CA ASP A 33 -18.01 3.07 -7.89
C ASP A 33 -17.11 1.85 -7.62
N VAL A 34 -17.54 1.01 -6.68
CA VAL A 34 -16.80 -0.17 -6.23
C VAL A 34 -16.66 -1.19 -7.37
N LEU A 35 -15.42 -1.56 -7.68
CA LEU A 35 -15.11 -2.57 -8.69
C LEU A 35 -15.47 -3.97 -8.21
N ALA A 36 -16.10 -4.74 -9.09
CA ALA A 36 -16.49 -6.13 -8.84
C ALA A 36 -16.25 -7.00 -10.09
N GLY A 37 -16.32 -8.31 -9.90
CA GLY A 37 -16.24 -9.27 -11.01
C GLY A 37 -14.94 -9.11 -11.82
N ARG A 38 -15.10 -8.94 -13.15
CA ARG A 38 -13.95 -8.87 -14.07
C ARG A 38 -13.11 -7.61 -13.92
N GLU A 39 -13.73 -6.48 -13.59
CA GLU A 39 -13.02 -5.20 -13.43
C GLU A 39 -12.10 -5.26 -12.22
N HIS A 40 -12.63 -5.78 -11.10
CA HIS A 40 -11.82 -6.03 -9.92
C HIS A 40 -10.64 -6.98 -10.22
N VAL A 41 -10.89 -8.10 -10.88
CA VAL A 41 -9.84 -9.09 -11.22
C VAL A 41 -8.78 -8.49 -12.16
N ALA A 42 -9.19 -7.69 -13.15
CA ALA A 42 -8.27 -7.08 -14.09
C ALA A 42 -7.33 -6.09 -13.37
N LEU A 43 -7.88 -5.19 -12.56
CA LEU A 43 -7.08 -4.28 -11.76
C LEU A 43 -6.20 -5.02 -10.75
N HIS A 44 -6.75 -6.02 -10.07
CA HIS A 44 -6.04 -6.76 -9.04
C HIS A 44 -4.81 -7.51 -9.57
N ARG A 45 -4.83 -7.94 -10.84
CA ARG A 45 -3.63 -8.48 -11.50
C ARG A 45 -2.54 -7.43 -11.67
N THR A 46 -2.90 -6.24 -12.13
CA THR A 46 -1.97 -5.12 -12.23
C THR A 46 -1.39 -4.75 -10.86
N VAL A 47 -2.22 -4.75 -9.81
CA VAL A 47 -1.78 -4.54 -8.43
C VAL A 47 -0.79 -5.63 -7.99
N ALA A 48 -1.08 -6.89 -8.30
CA ALA A 48 -0.18 -8.00 -7.98
C ALA A 48 1.18 -7.87 -8.68
N ASP A 49 1.18 -7.48 -9.96
CA ASP A 49 2.40 -7.23 -10.74
C ASP A 49 3.21 -6.06 -10.15
N ALA A 50 2.54 -4.95 -9.79
CA ALA A 50 3.18 -3.82 -9.13
C ALA A 50 3.78 -4.21 -7.76
N PHE A 51 3.07 -5.01 -6.98
CA PHE A 51 3.57 -5.48 -5.69
C PHE A 51 4.76 -6.43 -5.84
N GLU A 52 4.80 -7.19 -6.92
CA GLU A 52 5.93 -8.05 -7.27
C GLU A 52 7.15 -7.20 -7.62
N GLU A 53 6.98 -6.20 -8.48
CA GLU A 53 8.04 -5.32 -8.94
C GLU A 53 8.65 -4.48 -7.80
N TYR A 54 7.82 -3.97 -6.88
CA TYR A 54 8.23 -3.08 -5.80
C TYR A 54 8.42 -3.78 -4.45
N GLY A 55 8.28 -5.11 -4.39
CA GLY A 55 8.59 -5.89 -3.19
C GLY A 55 7.59 -5.72 -2.04
N VAL A 56 6.29 -5.55 -2.35
CA VAL A 56 5.21 -5.48 -1.35
C VAL A 56 4.81 -6.90 -0.94
N TYR A 57 5.51 -7.41 0.07
CA TYR A 57 5.37 -8.78 0.57
C TYR A 57 4.91 -8.79 2.03
N ASP A 58 3.94 -9.65 2.33
CA ASP A 58 3.58 -9.96 3.71
C ASP A 58 4.59 -10.98 4.27
N ALA A 59 5.41 -10.54 5.23
CA ALA A 59 6.44 -11.40 5.83
C ALA A 59 5.86 -12.48 6.75
N THR A 60 4.63 -12.28 7.25
CA THR A 60 3.92 -13.27 8.09
C THR A 60 3.54 -14.48 7.26
N PHE A 61 3.05 -14.27 6.03
CA PHE A 61 2.63 -15.33 5.14
C PHE A 61 3.67 -15.74 4.10
N GLY A 62 4.69 -14.91 3.88
CA GLY A 62 5.79 -15.18 2.95
C GLY A 62 5.39 -15.09 1.48
N TYR A 63 4.43 -14.22 1.14
CA TYR A 63 3.97 -14.04 -0.24
C TYR A 63 3.75 -12.56 -0.60
N ASN A 64 3.65 -12.30 -1.90
CA ASN A 64 3.17 -11.04 -2.46
C ASN A 64 1.80 -10.69 -1.85
N LEU A 65 1.68 -9.49 -1.29
CA LEU A 65 0.52 -9.08 -0.48
C LEU A 65 -0.81 -9.23 -1.23
N ALA A 66 -0.85 -9.03 -2.55
CA ALA A 66 -2.07 -9.17 -3.34
C ALA A 66 -2.63 -10.60 -3.32
N ARG A 67 -1.79 -11.61 -3.03
CA ARG A 67 -2.24 -13.00 -2.89
C ARG A 67 -3.25 -13.19 -1.75
N LEU A 68 -3.30 -12.28 -0.77
CA LEU A 68 -4.24 -12.33 0.34
C LEU A 68 -5.71 -12.38 -0.11
N ASN A 69 -6.08 -11.63 -1.18
CA ASN A 69 -7.43 -11.63 -1.76
C ASN A 69 -7.91 -12.99 -2.29
N ARG A 70 -7.02 -13.98 -2.40
CA ARG A 70 -7.31 -15.32 -2.91
C ARG A 70 -7.10 -16.39 -1.85
N ASP A 71 -6.83 -15.99 -0.61
CA ASP A 71 -6.58 -16.92 0.48
C ASP A 71 -7.90 -17.23 1.21
N PRO A 72 -8.50 -18.42 1.00
CA PRO A 72 -9.78 -18.76 1.63
C PRO A 72 -9.68 -18.96 3.15
N ARG A 73 -8.48 -18.83 3.74
CA ARG A 73 -8.29 -18.79 5.20
C ARG A 73 -8.54 -17.40 5.78
N HIS A 74 -8.57 -16.37 4.94
CA HIS A 74 -8.67 -14.96 5.29
C HIS A 74 -9.68 -14.25 4.39
N THR A 75 -10.92 -14.75 4.40
CA THR A 75 -11.99 -14.35 3.48
C THR A 75 -12.45 -12.90 3.62
N ASP A 76 -12.08 -12.25 4.72
CA ASP A 76 -12.39 -10.87 5.07
C ASP A 76 -11.18 -9.92 4.93
N ALA A 77 -10.05 -10.40 4.41
CA ALA A 77 -8.82 -9.63 4.31
C ALA A 77 -8.35 -9.48 2.85
N GLY A 78 -7.55 -8.45 2.60
CA GLY A 78 -7.06 -8.10 1.27
C GLY A 78 -7.55 -6.73 0.82
N PHE A 79 -7.65 -6.55 -0.49
CA PHE A 79 -7.94 -5.26 -1.11
C PHE A 79 -9.33 -5.18 -1.73
N ARG A 80 -9.96 -4.03 -1.59
CA ARG A 80 -11.11 -3.61 -2.41
C ARG A 80 -10.75 -2.32 -3.15
N TYR A 81 -11.41 -2.12 -4.29
CA TYR A 81 -11.10 -1.03 -5.21
C TYR A 81 -12.39 -0.32 -5.61
N ALA A 82 -12.31 0.99 -5.81
CA ALA A 82 -13.37 1.79 -6.38
C ALA A 82 -12.80 2.90 -7.26
N GLU A 83 -13.59 3.35 -8.23
CA GLU A 83 -13.34 4.60 -8.95
C GLU A 83 -14.02 5.74 -8.18
N GLU A 84 -13.32 6.86 -8.02
CA GLU A 84 -13.90 8.01 -7.32
C GLU A 84 -15.07 8.59 -8.14
N ALA A 85 -16.25 8.63 -7.53
CA ALA A 85 -17.51 8.98 -8.22
C ALA A 85 -17.48 10.37 -8.91
N ASP A 86 -16.81 11.35 -8.31
CA ASP A 86 -16.67 12.70 -8.87
C ASP A 86 -15.47 12.84 -9.82
N ASP A 87 -14.55 11.87 -9.82
CA ASP A 87 -13.34 11.87 -10.64
C ASP A 87 -12.88 10.42 -10.96
N PRO A 88 -13.42 9.79 -12.02
CA PRO A 88 -13.15 8.38 -12.32
C PRO A 88 -11.71 8.09 -12.77
N THR A 89 -10.86 9.12 -12.97
CA THR A 89 -9.43 8.90 -13.18
C THR A 89 -8.65 8.72 -11.88
N THR A 90 -9.31 8.81 -10.72
CA THR A 90 -8.74 8.52 -9.40
C THR A 90 -9.14 7.12 -8.92
N LEU A 91 -8.14 6.26 -8.70
CA LEU A 91 -8.31 4.94 -8.08
C LEU A 91 -8.31 5.05 -6.56
N ARG A 92 -9.28 4.40 -5.92
CA ARG A 92 -9.30 4.17 -4.48
C ARG A 92 -9.07 2.70 -4.18
N ALA A 93 -8.10 2.42 -3.31
CA ALA A 93 -7.76 1.10 -2.83
C ALA A 93 -7.85 1.05 -1.30
N GLU A 94 -8.65 0.14 -0.78
CA GLU A 94 -8.81 -0.10 0.65
C GLU A 94 -8.19 -1.44 1.03
N PHE A 95 -7.30 -1.44 2.01
CA PHE A 95 -6.64 -2.63 2.53
C PHE A 95 -7.23 -3.05 3.88
N THR A 96 -7.78 -4.26 3.95
CA THR A 96 -8.23 -4.88 5.20
C THR A 96 -7.20 -5.93 5.66
N PRO A 97 -6.55 -5.75 6.82
CA PRO A 97 -5.61 -6.73 7.36
C PRO A 97 -6.34 -7.94 7.94
N THR A 98 -5.63 -9.05 8.12
CA THR A 98 -6.20 -10.29 8.69
C THR A 98 -6.56 -10.18 10.18
N THR A 99 -6.08 -9.16 10.88
CA THR A 99 -6.38 -8.90 12.29
C THR A 99 -6.33 -7.40 12.59
N ALA A 100 -7.09 -6.98 13.60
CA ALA A 100 -7.14 -5.60 14.06
C ALA A 100 -5.81 -5.05 14.60
N PHE A 101 -4.88 -5.91 15.04
CA PHE A 101 -3.61 -5.48 15.65
C PHE A 101 -2.41 -5.88 14.79
N CYS A 102 -2.57 -5.91 13.47
CA CYS A 102 -1.51 -6.31 12.56
C CYS A 102 -0.33 -5.32 12.63
N PRO A 103 0.84 -5.73 13.16
CA PRO A 103 1.98 -4.82 13.37
C PRO A 103 2.62 -4.36 12.06
N GLN A 104 2.28 -5.00 10.94
CA GLN A 104 2.80 -4.67 9.62
C GLN A 104 1.79 -3.91 8.74
N ALA A 105 0.58 -3.63 9.23
CA ALA A 105 -0.46 -3.02 8.41
C ALA A 105 -0.03 -1.67 7.81
N GLU A 106 0.58 -0.80 8.61
CA GLU A 106 1.06 0.50 8.13
C GLU A 106 2.20 0.35 7.10
N PRO A 107 3.32 -0.37 7.37
CA PRO A 107 4.34 -0.61 6.36
C PRO A 107 3.81 -1.23 5.05
N LEU A 108 2.86 -2.16 5.14
CA LEU A 108 2.25 -2.80 3.97
C LEU A 108 1.38 -1.81 3.17
N ALA A 109 0.56 -1.00 3.84
CA ALA A 109 -0.29 -0.01 3.18
C ALA A 109 0.55 1.10 2.52
N VAL A 110 1.62 1.56 3.19
CA VAL A 110 2.56 2.52 2.60
C VAL A 110 3.32 1.93 1.42
N GLY A 111 3.74 0.66 1.52
CA GLY A 111 4.37 -0.06 0.41
C GLY A 111 3.42 -0.21 -0.78
N ALA A 112 2.16 -0.57 -0.52
CA ALA A 112 1.11 -0.67 -1.52
C ALA A 112 0.87 0.67 -2.23
N PHE A 113 0.74 1.78 -1.48
CA PHE A 113 0.60 3.12 -2.05
C PHE A 113 1.75 3.44 -3.01
N ARG A 114 3.00 3.26 -2.57
CA ARG A 114 4.17 3.57 -3.39
C ARG A 114 4.27 2.70 -4.63
N ALA A 115 3.93 1.42 -4.53
CA ALA A 115 3.97 0.50 -5.66
C ALA A 115 2.94 0.90 -6.72
N LEU A 116 1.74 1.32 -6.31
CA LEU A 116 0.70 1.76 -7.22
C LEU A 116 1.01 3.14 -7.82
N ASP A 117 1.41 4.12 -7.01
CA ASP A 117 1.78 5.46 -7.45
C ASP A 117 2.96 5.46 -8.45
N ALA A 118 3.81 4.43 -8.42
CA ALA A 118 4.97 4.33 -9.28
C ALA A 118 4.71 3.69 -10.66
N VAL A 119 3.51 3.16 -10.91
CA VAL A 119 3.19 2.46 -12.17
C VAL A 119 1.97 3.07 -12.85
N ASP A 120 2.06 3.32 -14.16
CA ASP A 120 0.92 3.83 -14.92
C ASP A 120 0.04 2.70 -15.49
N THR A 121 0.43 1.44 -15.29
CA THR A 121 -0.20 0.25 -15.92
C THR A 121 -1.63 0.02 -15.46
N HIS A 122 -2.04 0.59 -14.33
CA HIS A 122 -3.43 0.55 -13.86
C HIS A 122 -4.35 1.55 -14.57
N GLY A 123 -3.81 2.53 -15.31
CA GLY A 123 -4.59 3.44 -16.15
C GLY A 123 -5.35 4.54 -15.40
N TYR A 124 -4.93 4.87 -14.19
CA TYR A 124 -5.49 5.96 -13.37
C TYR A 124 -4.45 7.06 -13.21
N ASP A 125 -4.91 8.31 -13.14
CA ASP A 125 -4.03 9.47 -12.99
C ASP A 125 -3.57 9.66 -11.53
N LEU A 126 -4.41 9.24 -10.58
CA LEU A 126 -4.16 9.34 -9.14
C LEU A 126 -4.54 8.04 -8.44
N VAL A 127 -3.83 7.73 -7.35
CA VAL A 127 -4.12 6.58 -6.48
C VAL A 127 -4.25 7.03 -5.04
N ARG A 128 -5.30 6.57 -4.36
CA ARG A 128 -5.53 6.76 -2.94
C ARG A 128 -5.59 5.40 -2.25
N VAL A 129 -4.72 5.19 -1.28
CA VAL A 129 -4.72 3.97 -0.46
C VAL A 129 -5.15 4.30 0.96
N ARG A 130 -6.04 3.51 1.55
CA ARG A 130 -6.40 3.55 2.97
C ARG A 130 -6.44 2.15 3.55
N VAL A 131 -6.28 2.06 4.87
CA VAL A 131 -6.55 0.86 5.65
C VAL A 131 -7.98 0.90 6.18
N ASP A 132 -8.62 -0.26 6.22
CA ASP A 132 -9.97 -0.40 6.76
C ASP A 132 -10.02 -0.08 8.27
N ALA A 133 -11.17 0.40 8.73
CA ALA A 133 -11.40 0.85 10.10
C ALA A 133 -11.35 -0.28 11.15
N THR A 134 -11.31 -1.55 10.72
CA THR A 134 -11.10 -2.69 11.62
C THR A 134 -9.68 -2.74 12.19
N LEU A 135 -8.71 -2.05 11.60
CA LEU A 135 -7.36 -1.91 12.15
C LEU A 135 -7.36 -0.93 13.34
N ASP A 136 -6.79 -1.35 14.47
CA ASP A 136 -6.50 -0.48 15.60
C ASP A 136 -5.46 0.59 15.20
N GLY A 137 -5.81 1.86 15.39
CA GLY A 137 -5.00 2.98 14.91
C GLY A 137 -5.14 3.27 13.41
N SER A 138 -6.18 2.75 12.74
CA SER A 138 -6.48 3.03 11.32
C SER A 138 -6.44 4.52 10.98
N ASP A 139 -6.95 5.38 11.87
CA ASP A 139 -7.03 6.82 11.64
C ASP A 139 -5.64 7.46 11.48
N ASP A 140 -4.68 7.11 12.34
CA ASP A 140 -3.31 7.61 12.28
C ASP A 140 -2.59 7.14 11.00
N VAL A 141 -2.80 5.87 10.63
CA VAL A 141 -2.26 5.28 9.40
C VAL A 141 -2.85 5.98 8.17
N ASN A 142 -4.15 6.21 8.17
CA ASN A 142 -4.87 6.86 7.08
C ASN A 142 -4.52 8.35 6.95
N GLU A 143 -4.30 9.06 8.05
CA GLU A 143 -3.78 10.44 8.03
C GLU A 143 -2.38 10.49 7.40
N ARG A 144 -1.52 9.51 7.73
CA ARG A 144 -0.19 9.41 7.13
C ARG A 144 -0.24 9.12 5.63
N LEU A 145 -1.10 8.22 5.20
CA LEU A 145 -1.31 7.92 3.77
C LEU A 145 -1.81 9.16 3.01
N ALA A 146 -2.73 9.94 3.60
CA ALA A 146 -3.19 11.19 3.01
C ALA A 146 -2.06 12.23 2.82
N LYS A 147 -1.11 12.30 3.76
CA LYS A 147 0.06 13.19 3.64
C LYS A 147 1.08 12.73 2.60
N LEU A 148 1.18 11.42 2.36
CA LEU A 148 2.02 10.89 1.28
C LEU A 148 1.39 11.22 -0.08
N GLU A 149 0.07 11.03 -0.19
CA GLU A 149 -0.73 11.36 -1.37
C GLU A 149 -0.63 12.85 -1.74
N SER A 150 -0.68 13.76 -0.76
CA SER A 150 -0.55 15.21 -1.01
C SER A 150 0.90 15.66 -1.30
N GLY A 151 1.89 14.77 -1.16
CA GLY A 151 3.32 15.10 -1.27
C GLY A 151 3.89 15.86 -0.06
N GLU A 152 3.13 16.00 1.03
CA GLU A 152 3.60 16.63 2.28
C GLU A 152 4.64 15.78 3.02
N LEU A 153 4.65 14.47 2.78
CA LEU A 153 5.66 13.54 3.27
C LEU A 153 6.51 13.00 2.12
N ASP A 154 7.82 12.95 2.33
CA ASP A 154 8.72 12.25 1.42
C ASP A 154 8.40 10.73 1.46
N PRO A 155 8.12 10.09 0.31
CA PRO A 155 7.93 8.66 0.22
C PRO A 155 9.22 7.88 0.46
N ASN A 156 10.34 8.50 0.82
CA ASN A 156 11.54 7.81 1.26
C ASN A 156 12.12 8.42 2.54
N PRO A 157 11.91 7.83 3.74
CA PRO A 157 12.51 8.34 4.97
C PRO A 157 14.04 8.26 4.97
N ALA A 158 14.67 7.50 4.05
CA ALA A 158 16.13 7.44 3.91
C ALA A 158 16.71 8.70 3.21
N SER A 159 15.89 9.51 2.55
CA SER A 159 16.33 10.77 1.92
C SER A 159 16.38 11.95 2.90
N SER A 160 15.75 11.82 4.08
CA SER A 160 15.56 12.94 5.01
C SER A 160 16.73 13.19 5.98
N VAL A 161 17.87 12.49 5.84
CA VAL A 161 19.10 12.77 6.62
C VAL A 161 20.12 13.49 5.75
N GLY A 162 19.78 14.70 5.32
CA GLY A 162 20.76 15.67 4.82
C GLY A 162 21.38 16.44 6.00
N PRO A 163 22.71 16.55 6.13
CA PRO A 163 23.31 17.29 7.22
C PRO A 163 22.92 18.77 7.12
N LYS A 164 22.30 19.29 8.17
CA LYS A 164 22.02 20.72 8.34
C LYS A 164 23.38 21.44 8.52
N LEU A 165 23.98 21.87 7.41
CA LEU A 165 25.15 22.76 7.41
C LEU A 165 24.72 24.13 7.93
N THR A 166 24.76 24.31 9.24
CA THR A 166 24.69 25.62 9.89
C THR A 166 26.04 26.32 9.74
N GLU A 167 26.05 27.29 8.82
CA GLU A 167 26.77 28.56 8.80
C GLU A 167 28.13 28.70 9.53
N ARG A 168 29.18 29.07 8.76
CA ARG A 168 29.93 30.31 9.01
C ARG A 168 30.85 30.66 7.82
N GLY A 169 30.37 31.54 6.94
CA GLY A 169 31.20 32.33 6.04
C GLY A 169 31.17 33.78 6.47
N GLY A 170 32.34 34.38 6.74
CA GLY A 170 32.45 35.79 7.12
C GLY A 170 33.89 36.20 7.42
N SER A 171 34.63 36.49 6.36
CA SER A 171 36.05 36.87 6.26
C SER A 171 36.37 38.26 6.85
N GLY A 172 37.62 38.49 7.30
CA GLY A 172 38.13 39.86 7.45
C GLY A 172 39.38 40.08 8.34
N SER A 173 40.57 39.91 7.73
CA SER A 173 41.77 40.77 7.85
C SER A 173 42.32 41.22 9.23
N GLY A 174 43.60 40.87 9.51
CA GLY A 174 44.43 41.68 10.40
C GLY A 174 45.74 41.06 10.91
N SER A 175 46.83 41.28 10.17
CA SER A 175 48.22 41.45 10.62
C SER A 175 48.94 40.36 11.45
N SER A 176 50.01 39.80 10.86
CA SER A 176 51.13 39.14 11.57
C SER A 176 52.27 40.14 11.86
N PRO A 177 53.21 39.81 12.79
CA PRO A 177 53.81 40.76 13.73
C PRO A 177 55.24 41.19 13.35
N PRO A 178 55.91 41.96 14.21
CA PRO A 178 57.23 41.51 14.66
C PRO A 178 57.44 41.69 16.17
N PHE A 179 57.94 40.64 16.84
CA PHE A 179 59.23 40.54 17.55
C PHE A 179 59.37 39.14 18.15
#